data_AF-A0A8H3DIH9-F1
#
_entry.id   AF-A0A8H3DIH9-F1
#
_cell.length_a   1.000
_cell.length_b   1.000
_cell.length_c   1.000
_cell.angle_alpha   90.00
_cell.angle_beta   90.00
_cell.angle_gamma   90.00
#
_symmetry.space_group_name_H-M   'P 1'
#
loop_
_entity.id
_entity.type
_entity.pdbx_description
1 polymer ?
#
loop_
_entity_poly.entity_id
_entity_poly.type
_entity_poly.pdbx_seq_one_letter_code
_entity_poly.pdbx_strand_id
1 'polypeptide(L)'
;MAHQLTPEQQALSLARKKKKEEAAAAKKQDTPSSTYEKLLKNPAAKVFTREWLFGDRERNDSTTLVATWNILAQILVRRDLFVGSDCLRTSQRHPMILAEILSHDADIFCLQEVDRQDKLLPTFHEAGFTETFGCGPGKKHGCMVLHRDKRYQKIAERVVFYDQEPVRLELNNGVNIFGLTHRTRNIGLLVALRDRANECAPSVIVATTHLFWHGLYKYERGRQAGILKREAIRFRDEHGDSRSSIIMAGDFNFQPNEVGYALLRGEDLTPEHYSELESSRVVHLSLDPTVPRTPRTGTDADDDDEAAGAGAAPRPDLKKDNGEEEAEPVVATRIKDARAAVETDGLLTNQEMLELFGTDEGARSAYDEILGRSAESTGEGDNIISARDPSMKGRKGANEPMWSCFTHYWRSTLDYIFIVDPPEEGGAVQVLNVLKSARTEVLGDGLPRLRVSPSDHIALAALLGKAGSQG
;
A
#
# COMPACT_ATOMS: atom_id res chain seq x y z
N MET A 1 -22.14 -38.28 -23.06
CA MET A 1 -22.12 -39.50 -22.21
C MET A 1 -21.18 -39.27 -21.06
N ALA A 2 -21.65 -39.36 -19.82
CA ALA A 2 -20.83 -39.13 -18.62
C ALA A 2 -19.77 -40.23 -18.49
N HIS A 3 -18.50 -39.83 -18.36
CA HIS A 3 -17.40 -40.76 -18.18
C HIS A 3 -17.53 -41.44 -16.80
N GLN A 4 -18.05 -42.67 -16.78
CA GLN A 4 -18.04 -43.50 -15.58
C GLN A 4 -16.60 -43.98 -15.32
N LEU A 5 -16.13 -43.78 -14.10
CA LEU A 5 -14.82 -44.28 -13.66
C LEU A 5 -14.85 -45.81 -13.63
N THR A 6 -13.78 -46.45 -14.09
CA THR A 6 -13.65 -47.91 -14.03
C THR A 6 -13.56 -48.38 -12.57
N PRO A 7 -13.89 -49.64 -12.27
CA PRO A 7 -13.79 -50.19 -10.91
C PRO A 7 -12.40 -50.00 -10.27
N GLU A 8 -11.33 -50.09 -11.06
CA GLU A 8 -9.96 -49.81 -10.61
C GLU A 8 -9.74 -48.34 -10.25
N GLN A 9 -10.29 -47.40 -11.02
CA GLN A 9 -10.18 -45.96 -10.73
C GLN A 9 -10.96 -45.57 -9.47
N GLN A 10 -12.11 -46.22 -9.23
CA GLN A 10 -12.87 -46.05 -7.99
C GLN A 10 -12.12 -46.60 -6.78
N ALA A 11 -11.50 -47.79 -6.91
CA ALA A 11 -10.66 -48.37 -5.87
C ALA A 11 -9.43 -47.48 -5.55
N LEU A 12 -8.79 -46.92 -6.57
CA LEU A 12 -7.65 -46.00 -6.40
C LEU A 12 -8.07 -44.69 -5.72
N SER A 13 -9.26 -44.17 -6.05
CA SER A 13 -9.84 -42.97 -5.43
C SER A 13 -10.17 -43.20 -3.95
N LEU A 14 -10.80 -44.33 -3.62
CA LEU A 14 -11.09 -44.74 -2.25
C LEU A 14 -9.82 -44.97 -1.44
N ALA A 15 -8.79 -45.60 -2.02
CA ALA A 15 -7.49 -45.78 -1.37
C ALA A 15 -6.79 -44.44 -1.09
N ARG A 16 -6.85 -43.47 -2.03
CA ARG A 16 -6.33 -42.11 -1.82
C ARG A 16 -7.11 -41.36 -0.74
N LYS A 17 -8.44 -41.49 -0.72
CA LYS A 17 -9.30 -40.89 0.31
C LYS A 17 -9.00 -41.45 1.69
N LYS A 18 -8.91 -42.78 1.81
CA LYS A 18 -8.55 -43.48 3.05
C LYS A 18 -7.15 -43.09 3.53
N LYS A 19 -6.15 -43.03 2.66
CA LYS A 19 -4.80 -42.57 3.02
C LYS A 19 -4.78 -41.10 3.48
N LYS A 20 -5.64 -40.25 2.92
CA LYS A 20 -5.80 -38.85 3.31
C LYS A 20 -6.50 -38.71 4.67
N GLU A 21 -7.49 -39.56 4.94
CA GLU A 21 -8.20 -39.65 6.22
C GLU A 21 -7.30 -40.23 7.33
N GLU A 22 -6.52 -41.27 7.04
CA GLU A 22 -5.52 -41.85 7.95
C GLU A 22 -4.39 -40.85 8.25
N ALA A 23 -3.91 -40.10 7.25
CA ALA A 23 -2.94 -39.02 7.47
C ALA A 23 -3.52 -37.85 8.28
N ALA A 24 -4.83 -37.57 8.13
CA ALA A 24 -5.52 -36.55 8.93
C ALA A 24 -5.79 -37.02 10.37
N ALA A 25 -6.01 -38.32 10.58
CA ALA A 25 -6.17 -38.94 11.89
C ALA A 25 -4.83 -39.04 12.64
N ALA A 26 -3.73 -39.40 11.95
CA ALA A 26 -2.38 -39.43 12.52
C ALA A 26 -1.91 -38.03 12.96
N LYS A 27 -2.28 -36.97 12.23
CA LYS A 27 -2.01 -35.56 12.60
C LYS A 27 -2.74 -35.09 13.87
N LYS A 28 -3.71 -35.84 14.40
CA LYS A 28 -4.42 -35.50 15.65
C LYS A 28 -3.74 -36.06 16.90
N GLN A 29 -2.72 -36.92 16.77
CA GLN A 29 -2.02 -37.55 17.90
C GLN A 29 -0.64 -36.96 18.20
N ASP A 30 -0.07 -36.14 17.31
CA ASP A 30 1.11 -35.32 17.62
C ASP A 30 0.68 -34.04 18.36
N THR A 31 1.39 -33.70 19.43
CA THR A 31 1.30 -32.39 20.09
C THR A 31 1.32 -31.30 19.01
N PRO A 32 0.31 -30.41 18.90
CA PRO A 32 0.24 -29.51 17.77
C PRO A 32 1.39 -28.50 17.83
N SER A 33 2.46 -28.78 17.08
CA SER A 33 3.48 -27.76 16.80
C SER A 33 2.75 -26.56 16.20
N SER A 34 3.02 -25.41 16.79
CA SER A 34 2.31 -24.17 16.53
C SER A 34 2.47 -23.79 15.03
N THR A 35 1.50 -23.10 14.44
CA THR A 35 1.58 -22.64 13.03
C THR A 35 2.83 -21.80 12.81
N TYR A 36 3.20 -21.02 13.82
CA TYR A 36 4.42 -20.23 13.88
C TYR A 36 5.70 -21.09 13.90
N GLU A 37 5.77 -22.13 14.74
CA GLU A 37 6.93 -23.05 14.74
C GLU A 37 7.10 -23.77 13.40
N LYS A 38 5.99 -24.14 12.75
CA LYS A 38 6.00 -24.73 11.41
C LYS A 38 6.51 -23.74 10.36
N LEU A 39 6.16 -22.46 10.49
CA LEU A 39 6.66 -21.39 9.62
C LEU A 39 8.18 -21.23 9.77
N LEU A 40 8.69 -21.17 11.01
CA LEU A 40 10.13 -21.02 11.28
C LEU A 40 10.96 -22.18 10.68
N LYS A 41 10.39 -23.38 10.62
CA LYS A 41 11.02 -24.57 10.03
C LYS A 41 10.80 -24.68 8.51
N ASN A 42 9.96 -23.83 7.92
CA ASN A 42 9.61 -23.91 6.51
C ASN A 42 10.76 -23.35 5.66
N PRO A 43 11.42 -24.14 4.80
CA PRO A 43 12.52 -23.66 3.97
C PRO A 43 12.07 -22.59 2.94
N ALA A 44 10.76 -22.51 2.63
CA ALA A 44 10.20 -21.48 1.78
C ALA A 44 9.93 -20.16 2.53
N ALA A 45 9.93 -20.14 3.87
CA ALA A 45 9.71 -18.94 4.68
C ALA A 45 11.02 -18.14 4.84
N LYS A 46 11.63 -17.75 3.71
CA LYS A 46 12.86 -16.97 3.67
C LYS A 46 12.68 -15.74 2.81
N VAL A 47 13.10 -14.60 3.35
CA VAL A 47 13.07 -13.29 2.72
C VAL A 47 14.42 -12.62 2.96
N PHE A 48 14.72 -11.57 2.20
CA PHE A 48 15.93 -10.80 2.41
C PHE A 48 15.79 -9.96 3.69
N THR A 49 16.62 -10.27 4.69
CA THR A 49 16.64 -9.50 5.94
C THR A 49 17.26 -8.13 5.71
N ARG A 50 16.56 -7.09 6.16
CA ARG A 50 17.03 -5.71 6.10
C ARG A 50 17.43 -5.21 7.48
N GLU A 51 18.40 -4.30 7.49
CA GLU A 51 18.88 -3.67 8.72
C GLU A 51 18.05 -2.43 9.04
N TRP A 52 18.00 -2.09 10.33
CA TRP A 52 17.50 -0.79 10.78
C TRP A 52 18.56 0.28 10.56
N LEU A 53 18.12 1.52 10.32
CA LEU A 53 19.00 2.64 9.96
C LEU A 53 20.10 2.87 11.01
N PHE A 54 19.73 2.81 12.29
CA PHE A 54 20.65 2.98 13.43
C PHE A 54 20.97 1.68 14.19
N GLY A 55 20.77 0.52 13.55
CA GLY A 55 21.07 -0.80 14.14
C GLY A 55 20.08 -1.25 15.21
N ASP A 56 20.03 -0.54 16.35
CA ASP A 56 19.21 -0.91 17.50
C ASP A 56 17.77 -0.35 17.42
N ARG A 57 16.85 -1.15 17.96
CA ARG A 57 15.45 -0.78 18.20
C ARG A 57 15.22 -0.73 19.71
N GLU A 58 15.56 0.38 20.34
CA GLU A 58 15.12 0.58 21.71
C GLU A 58 13.60 0.72 21.70
N ARG A 59 12.93 -0.34 22.17
CA ARG A 59 11.48 -0.41 22.28
C ARG A 59 11.11 -0.36 23.74
N ASN A 60 10.19 0.54 24.05
CA ASN A 60 9.55 0.64 25.34
C ASN A 60 8.10 1.08 25.13
N ASP A 61 7.36 1.22 26.22
CA ASP A 61 5.94 1.57 26.21
C ASP A 61 5.64 2.96 25.62
N SER A 62 6.67 3.80 25.41
CA SER A 62 6.55 5.11 24.75
C SER A 62 6.81 5.10 23.25
N THR A 63 7.25 3.96 22.68
CA THR A 63 7.60 3.83 21.26
C THR A 63 6.65 2.92 20.50
N THR A 64 6.19 3.29 19.31
CA THR A 64 5.30 2.48 18.46
C THR A 64 6.00 2.12 17.16
N LEU A 65 6.09 0.83 16.81
CA LEU A 65 6.61 0.38 15.53
C LEU A 65 5.46 0.18 14.53
N VAL A 66 5.42 1.00 13.49
CA VAL A 66 4.42 0.91 12.41
C VAL A 66 5.09 0.42 11.15
N ALA A 67 4.45 -0.54 10.48
CA ALA A 67 4.87 -1.04 9.17
C ALA A 67 3.74 -0.93 8.14
N THR A 68 4.11 -0.83 6.86
CA THR A 68 3.17 -0.93 5.74
C THR A 68 3.71 -1.78 4.61
N TRP A 69 2.84 -2.54 3.93
CA TRP A 69 3.24 -3.34 2.78
C TRP A 69 2.06 -3.77 1.89
N ASN A 70 2.15 -3.48 0.60
CA ASN A 70 1.31 -4.11 -0.41
C ASN A 70 1.82 -5.56 -0.64
N ILE A 71 0.99 -6.56 -0.36
CA ILE A 71 1.41 -7.97 -0.39
C ILE A 71 1.19 -8.68 -1.73
N LEU A 72 0.76 -7.92 -2.74
CA LEU A 72 0.37 -8.36 -4.08
C LEU A 72 -0.66 -9.48 -4.03
N ALA A 73 -1.96 -9.23 -4.17
CA ALA A 73 -2.97 -10.27 -3.98
C ALA A 73 -2.71 -11.45 -4.91
N GLN A 74 -2.85 -12.69 -4.42
CA GLN A 74 -2.61 -13.85 -5.28
C GLN A 74 -3.50 -13.87 -6.53
N ILE A 75 -4.71 -13.32 -6.42
CA ILE A 75 -5.64 -13.17 -7.56
C ILE A 75 -5.18 -12.17 -8.63
N LEU A 76 -4.32 -11.21 -8.27
CA LEU A 76 -3.78 -10.20 -9.19
C LEU A 76 -2.50 -10.67 -9.89
N VAL A 77 -1.89 -11.77 -9.43
CA VAL A 77 -0.67 -12.29 -10.04
C VAL A 77 -0.89 -12.73 -11.49
N ARG A 78 -0.23 -12.05 -12.43
CA ARG A 78 -0.13 -12.46 -13.83
C ARG A 78 1.31 -12.60 -14.28
N ARG A 79 1.62 -13.68 -15.00
CA ARG A 79 3.01 -14.05 -15.33
C ARG A 79 3.68 -13.08 -16.30
N ASP A 80 2.90 -12.53 -17.21
CA ASP A 80 3.28 -11.51 -18.18
C ASP A 80 3.79 -10.24 -17.51
N LEU A 81 3.27 -9.88 -16.34
CA LEU A 81 3.67 -8.66 -15.62
C LEU A 81 4.94 -8.84 -14.77
N PHE A 82 5.31 -10.09 -14.46
CA PHE A 82 6.44 -10.43 -13.58
C PHE A 82 7.46 -11.30 -14.32
N VAL A 83 7.97 -10.79 -15.44
CA VAL A 83 8.99 -11.47 -16.26
C VAL A 83 10.22 -11.80 -15.40
N GLY A 84 10.71 -13.03 -15.53
CA GLY A 84 11.85 -13.53 -14.76
C GLY A 84 11.54 -13.91 -13.31
N SER A 85 10.31 -13.72 -12.81
CA SER A 85 9.96 -14.10 -11.44
C SER A 85 9.90 -15.62 -11.26
N ASP A 86 10.55 -16.11 -10.20
CA ASP A 86 10.49 -17.50 -9.74
C ASP A 86 9.55 -17.69 -8.54
N CYS A 87 8.81 -16.64 -8.14
CA CYS A 87 8.06 -16.55 -6.88
C CYS A 87 6.60 -16.08 -7.08
N LEU A 88 5.85 -16.75 -7.95
CA LEU A 88 4.47 -16.35 -8.27
C LEU A 88 3.40 -17.28 -7.69
N ARG A 89 3.78 -18.46 -7.19
CA ARG A 89 2.82 -19.44 -6.66
C ARG A 89 2.54 -19.17 -5.20
N THR A 90 1.29 -19.38 -4.81
CA THR A 90 0.81 -19.32 -3.41
C THR A 90 1.69 -20.10 -2.44
N SER A 91 2.11 -21.31 -2.82
CA SER A 91 2.94 -22.17 -1.99
C SER A 91 4.35 -21.62 -1.73
N GLN A 92 4.83 -20.73 -2.59
CA GLN A 92 6.12 -20.05 -2.46
C GLN A 92 5.93 -18.75 -1.67
N ARG A 93 4.97 -17.91 -2.10
CA ARG A 93 4.76 -16.57 -1.57
C ARG A 93 4.19 -16.56 -0.16
N HIS A 94 3.16 -17.36 0.14
CA HIS A 94 2.48 -17.27 1.45
C HIS A 94 3.43 -17.48 2.64
N PRO A 95 4.30 -18.51 2.66
CA PRO A 95 5.28 -18.64 3.74
C PRO A 95 6.24 -17.44 3.84
N MET A 96 6.64 -16.86 2.71
CA MET A 96 7.50 -15.67 2.68
C MET A 96 6.76 -14.43 3.20
N ILE A 97 5.49 -14.25 2.84
CA ILE A 97 4.65 -13.13 3.32
C ILE A 97 4.54 -13.17 4.84
N LEU A 98 4.25 -14.36 5.40
CA LEU A 98 4.21 -14.54 6.84
C LEU A 98 5.58 -14.29 7.49
N ALA A 99 6.67 -14.74 6.86
CA ALA A 99 8.02 -14.50 7.37
C ALA A 99 8.38 -13.01 7.40
N GLU A 100 8.13 -12.26 6.31
CA GLU A 100 8.38 -10.82 6.22
C GLU A 100 7.62 -10.08 7.33
N ILE A 101 6.30 -10.28 7.42
CA ILE A 101 5.43 -9.56 8.38
C ILE A 101 5.87 -9.81 9.82
N LEU A 102 6.14 -11.07 10.17
CA LEU A 102 6.50 -11.44 11.54
C LEU A 102 7.94 -11.07 11.90
N SER A 103 8.84 -10.92 10.93
CA SER A 103 10.24 -10.55 11.18
C SER A 103 10.40 -9.10 11.67
N HIS A 104 9.49 -8.22 11.25
CA HIS A 104 9.50 -6.80 11.63
C HIS A 104 9.09 -6.57 13.08
N ASP A 105 8.38 -7.54 13.68
CA ASP A 105 7.84 -7.48 15.04
C ASP A 105 7.03 -6.19 15.31
N ALA A 106 6.30 -5.72 14.29
CA ALA A 106 5.56 -4.48 14.35
C ALA A 106 4.45 -4.49 15.40
N ASP A 107 4.18 -3.30 15.95
CA ASP A 107 3.05 -3.06 16.83
C ASP A 107 1.76 -2.89 16.03
N ILE A 108 1.87 -2.20 14.89
CA ILE A 108 0.80 -1.92 13.92
C ILE A 108 1.34 -2.24 12.52
N PHE A 109 0.58 -2.99 11.73
CA PHE A 109 0.95 -3.34 10.35
C PHE A 109 -0.19 -3.05 9.40
N CYS A 110 0.00 -2.09 8.49
CA CYS A 110 -0.91 -1.77 7.40
C CYS A 110 -0.60 -2.63 6.17
N LEU A 111 -1.59 -3.36 5.67
CA LEU A 111 -1.42 -4.24 4.51
C LEU A 111 -2.39 -3.85 3.41
N GLN A 112 -1.92 -3.89 2.16
CA GLN A 112 -2.73 -3.69 0.96
C GLN A 112 -2.74 -4.96 0.12
N GLU A 113 -3.74 -5.08 -0.75
CA GLU A 113 -3.97 -6.26 -1.60
C GLU A 113 -4.06 -7.59 -0.82
N VAL A 114 -4.70 -7.55 0.34
CA VAL A 114 -4.87 -8.74 1.17
C VAL A 114 -6.00 -9.61 0.61
N ASP A 115 -5.65 -10.77 0.09
CA ASP A 115 -6.56 -11.88 -0.16
C ASP A 115 -6.23 -13.08 0.77
N ARG A 116 -6.93 -14.20 0.60
CA ARG A 116 -6.59 -15.48 1.27
C ARG A 116 -6.45 -15.42 2.80
N GLN A 117 -7.29 -14.62 3.45
CA GLN A 117 -7.34 -14.48 4.91
C GLN A 117 -7.43 -15.82 5.64
N ASP A 118 -8.11 -16.80 5.04
CA ASP A 118 -8.21 -18.19 5.53
C ASP A 118 -6.86 -18.86 5.79
N LYS A 119 -5.78 -18.39 5.15
CA LYS A 119 -4.41 -18.88 5.31
C LYS A 119 -3.53 -17.97 6.17
N LEU A 120 -3.80 -16.67 6.18
CA LEU A 120 -2.96 -15.69 6.86
C LEU A 120 -3.31 -15.55 8.34
N LEU A 121 -4.61 -15.37 8.64
CA LEU A 121 -5.10 -15.05 9.99
C LEU A 121 -4.70 -16.05 11.07
N PRO A 122 -4.72 -17.39 10.84
CA PRO A 122 -4.32 -18.33 11.89
C PRO A 122 -2.91 -18.09 12.43
N THR A 123 -1.96 -17.71 11.55
CA THR A 123 -0.58 -17.41 11.97
C THR A 123 -0.49 -16.05 12.65
N PHE A 124 -1.23 -15.04 12.17
CA PHE A 124 -1.25 -13.72 12.78
C PHE A 124 -1.84 -13.74 14.19
N HIS A 125 -2.95 -14.44 14.41
CA HIS A 125 -3.56 -14.62 15.72
C HIS A 125 -2.63 -15.33 16.69
N GLU A 126 -1.95 -16.39 16.23
CA GLU A 126 -0.98 -17.11 17.04
C GLU A 126 0.23 -16.24 17.42
N ALA A 127 0.63 -15.32 16.53
CA ALA A 127 1.67 -14.32 16.79
C ALA A 127 1.17 -13.13 17.65
N GLY A 128 -0.09 -13.12 18.08
CA GLY A 128 -0.65 -12.09 18.96
C GLY A 128 -1.14 -10.83 18.24
N PHE A 129 -1.40 -10.89 16.94
CA PHE A 129 -2.09 -9.84 16.20
C PHE A 129 -3.60 -10.02 16.23
N THR A 130 -4.32 -8.91 16.23
CA THR A 130 -5.73 -8.81 15.85
C THR A 130 -5.83 -8.00 14.57
N GLU A 131 -6.71 -8.41 13.67
CA GLU A 131 -6.95 -7.79 12.37
C GLU A 131 -8.16 -6.85 12.35
N THR A 132 -8.15 -5.94 11.40
CA THR A 132 -9.31 -5.22 10.90
C THR A 132 -9.19 -5.19 9.38
N PHE A 133 -10.24 -5.55 8.65
CA PHE A 133 -10.18 -5.69 7.20
C PHE A 133 -11.30 -4.92 6.51
N GLY A 134 -10.95 -4.20 5.46
CA GLY A 134 -11.88 -3.51 4.57
C GLY A 134 -11.66 -3.93 3.12
N CYS A 135 -12.73 -3.99 2.34
CA CYS A 135 -12.67 -4.32 0.92
C CYS A 135 -13.66 -3.45 0.13
N GLY A 136 -13.25 -3.02 -1.06
CA GLY A 136 -14.11 -2.31 -2.00
C GLY A 136 -15.27 -3.19 -2.50
N PRO A 137 -16.43 -2.62 -2.86
CA PRO A 137 -17.57 -3.40 -3.35
C PRO A 137 -17.20 -4.28 -4.55
N GLY A 138 -17.41 -5.60 -4.41
CA GLY A 138 -17.12 -6.56 -5.47
C GLY A 138 -15.63 -6.88 -5.70
N LYS A 139 -14.70 -6.26 -4.95
CA LYS A 139 -13.28 -6.64 -4.97
C LYS A 139 -13.06 -7.94 -4.18
N LYS A 140 -11.99 -8.65 -4.53
CA LYS A 140 -11.61 -9.95 -3.91
C LYS A 140 -10.36 -9.84 -3.03
N HIS A 141 -9.80 -8.63 -2.94
CA HIS A 141 -8.66 -8.25 -2.13
C HIS A 141 -8.97 -6.88 -1.51
N GLY A 142 -8.28 -6.51 -0.44
CA GLY A 142 -8.54 -5.25 0.25
C GLY A 142 -7.40 -4.82 1.16
N CYS A 143 -7.70 -3.91 2.09
CA CYS A 143 -6.73 -3.41 3.06
C CYS A 143 -6.96 -4.07 4.43
N MET A 144 -5.88 -4.29 5.17
CA MET A 144 -5.91 -4.84 6.52
C MET A 144 -5.03 -4.02 7.46
N VAL A 145 -5.49 -3.78 8.68
CA VAL A 145 -4.66 -3.29 9.79
C VAL A 145 -4.53 -4.40 10.81
N LEU A 146 -3.29 -4.86 11.04
CA LEU A 146 -2.94 -5.73 12.16
C LEU A 146 -2.45 -4.87 13.33
N HIS A 147 -2.85 -5.19 14.55
CA HIS A 147 -2.29 -4.58 15.76
C HIS A 147 -2.03 -5.62 16.85
N ARG A 148 -1.05 -5.38 17.71
CA ARG A 148 -0.75 -6.25 18.85
C ARG A 148 -1.85 -6.16 19.90
N ASP A 149 -2.62 -7.23 20.08
CA ASP A 149 -3.78 -7.25 20.98
C ASP A 149 -3.39 -6.94 22.43
N LYS A 150 -2.23 -7.45 22.88
CA LYS A 150 -1.74 -7.20 24.25
C LYS A 150 -1.38 -5.73 24.50
N ARG A 151 -1.07 -4.98 23.44
CA ARG A 151 -0.64 -3.59 23.55
C ARG A 151 -1.75 -2.60 23.22
N TYR A 152 -2.51 -2.87 22.16
CA TYR A 152 -3.56 -1.96 21.69
C TYR A 152 -4.94 -2.57 21.84
N GLN A 153 -5.86 -1.75 22.29
CA GLN A 153 -7.29 -2.00 22.18
C GLN A 153 -7.83 -1.21 20.99
N LYS A 154 -8.54 -1.89 20.07
CA LYS A 154 -9.32 -1.22 19.03
C LYS A 154 -10.52 -0.50 19.64
N ILE A 155 -10.58 0.82 19.48
CA ILE A 155 -11.69 1.68 19.92
C ILE A 155 -12.80 1.70 18.86
N ALA A 156 -12.42 1.94 17.60
CA ALA A 156 -13.34 2.09 16.48
C ALA A 156 -12.65 1.72 15.17
N GLU A 157 -13.45 1.47 14.14
CA GLU A 157 -13.01 1.27 12.77
C GLU A 157 -13.99 1.93 11.78
N ARG A 158 -13.49 2.33 10.61
CA ARG A 158 -14.30 2.87 9.51
C ARG A 158 -13.70 2.49 8.16
N VAL A 159 -14.53 2.01 7.26
CA VAL A 159 -14.19 1.88 5.84
C VAL A 159 -14.71 3.11 5.10
N VAL A 160 -13.81 3.86 4.48
CA VAL A 160 -14.11 5.04 3.66
C VAL A 160 -14.20 4.57 2.22
N PHE A 161 -15.38 4.61 1.62
CA PHE A 161 -15.59 4.23 0.22
C PHE A 161 -15.44 5.46 -0.67
N TYR A 162 -14.26 5.66 -1.28
CA TYR A 162 -13.96 6.93 -1.98
C TYR A 162 -14.96 7.30 -3.08
N ASP A 163 -15.55 6.32 -3.76
CA ASP A 163 -16.58 6.54 -4.79
C ASP A 163 -17.91 7.05 -4.22
N GLN A 164 -18.11 6.99 -2.90
CA GLN A 164 -19.33 7.37 -2.18
C GLN A 164 -19.11 8.58 -1.25
N GLU A 165 -17.88 9.08 -1.17
CA GLU A 165 -17.55 10.23 -0.33
C GLU A 165 -17.78 11.54 -1.10
N PRO A 166 -18.68 12.42 -0.62
CA PRO A 166 -18.89 13.72 -1.26
C PRO A 166 -17.66 14.60 -1.04
N VAL A 167 -17.30 15.36 -2.07
CA VAL A 167 -16.24 16.39 -2.01
C VAL A 167 -16.82 17.79 -1.82
N ARG A 168 -18.14 17.94 -1.91
CA ARG A 168 -18.89 19.17 -1.58
C ARG A 168 -20.04 18.85 -0.63
N LEU A 169 -20.27 19.73 0.36
CA LEU A 169 -21.33 19.56 1.36
C LEU A 169 -22.70 20.05 0.89
N GLU A 170 -22.76 20.98 -0.07
CA GLU A 170 -24.00 21.55 -0.58
C GLU A 170 -24.32 21.10 -2.01
N LEU A 171 -25.60 20.79 -2.26
CA LEU A 171 -26.15 20.51 -3.58
C LEU A 171 -26.43 21.83 -4.32
N ASN A 172 -25.37 22.53 -4.71
CA ASN A 172 -25.55 23.73 -5.54
C ASN A 172 -25.77 23.31 -7.00
N ASN A 173 -26.99 23.51 -7.50
CA ASN A 173 -27.34 23.55 -8.92
C ASN A 173 -27.27 22.22 -9.70
N GLY A 174 -27.43 21.07 -9.05
CA GLY A 174 -27.48 19.77 -9.74
C GLY A 174 -26.13 19.23 -10.24
N VAL A 175 -25.03 19.87 -9.81
CA VAL A 175 -23.66 19.39 -10.04
C VAL A 175 -23.39 18.14 -9.20
N ASN A 176 -22.68 17.17 -9.76
CA ASN A 176 -22.29 15.95 -9.04
C ASN A 176 -21.39 16.28 -7.84
N ILE A 177 -21.80 15.90 -6.63
CA ILE A 177 -21.09 16.20 -5.39
C ILE A 177 -19.91 15.27 -5.11
N PHE A 178 -19.76 14.18 -5.85
CA PHE A 178 -18.70 13.19 -5.64
C PHE A 178 -17.43 13.53 -6.43
N GLY A 179 -17.54 14.18 -7.59
CA GLY A 179 -16.40 14.65 -8.39
C GLY A 179 -15.45 13.55 -8.87
N LEU A 180 -16.01 12.40 -9.26
CA LEU A 180 -15.28 11.21 -9.71
C LEU A 180 -14.80 11.33 -11.15
N THR A 181 -13.63 10.78 -11.45
CA THR A 181 -13.17 10.55 -12.83
C THR A 181 -13.44 9.12 -13.31
N HIS A 182 -13.37 8.16 -12.38
CA HIS A 182 -13.53 6.74 -12.61
C HIS A 182 -14.25 6.08 -11.44
N ARG A 183 -15.01 5.01 -11.70
CA ARG A 183 -15.55 4.16 -10.64
C ARG A 183 -14.49 3.17 -10.15
N THR A 184 -13.66 3.59 -9.19
CA THR A 184 -12.47 2.85 -8.74
C THR A 184 -12.77 1.73 -7.75
N ARG A 185 -13.84 1.89 -6.96
CA ARG A 185 -14.19 1.02 -5.81
C ARG A 185 -13.06 0.93 -4.77
N ASN A 186 -12.13 1.88 -4.77
CA ASN A 186 -11.05 1.94 -3.79
C ASN A 186 -11.58 2.38 -2.42
N ILE A 187 -10.81 2.06 -1.38
CA ILE A 187 -11.16 2.36 0.00
C ILE A 187 -9.99 2.94 0.78
N GLY A 188 -10.32 3.70 1.81
CA GLY A 188 -9.47 3.89 2.98
C GLY A 188 -9.98 3.05 4.15
N LEU A 189 -9.10 2.52 4.98
CA LEU A 189 -9.45 1.81 6.21
C LEU A 189 -8.85 2.54 7.41
N LEU A 190 -9.71 3.01 8.30
CA LEU A 190 -9.36 3.77 9.49
C LEU A 190 -9.58 2.91 10.74
N VAL A 191 -8.63 2.96 11.68
CA VAL A 191 -8.70 2.25 12.96
C VAL A 191 -8.17 3.14 14.07
N ALA A 192 -8.94 3.29 15.15
CA ALA A 192 -8.54 4.02 16.34
C ALA A 192 -8.03 3.03 17.38
N LEU A 193 -6.80 3.21 17.86
CA LEU A 193 -6.14 2.31 18.78
C LEU A 193 -5.78 3.03 20.09
N ARG A 194 -6.15 2.44 21.22
CA ARG A 194 -5.74 2.88 22.57
C ARG A 194 -4.65 1.99 23.12
N ASP A 195 -3.61 2.58 23.68
CA ASP A 195 -2.59 1.82 24.40
C ASP A 195 -3.18 1.26 25.71
N ARG A 196 -3.04 -0.05 25.93
CA ARG A 196 -3.53 -0.78 27.11
C ARG A 196 -2.61 -0.63 28.31
N ALA A 197 -1.32 -0.39 28.09
CA ALA A 197 -0.34 -0.21 29.16
C ALA A 197 -0.38 1.22 29.71
N ASN A 198 -0.83 2.20 28.91
CA ASN A 198 -0.96 3.59 29.32
C ASN A 198 -2.27 4.21 28.84
N GLU A 199 -3.33 4.08 29.64
CA GLU A 199 -4.66 4.65 29.33
C GLU A 199 -4.66 6.18 29.18
N CYS A 200 -3.68 6.88 29.76
CA CYS A 200 -3.52 8.34 29.64
C CYS A 200 -2.79 8.77 28.35
N ALA A 201 -2.18 7.82 27.63
CA ALA A 201 -1.56 8.10 26.34
C ALA A 201 -2.64 8.45 25.31
N PRO A 202 -2.36 9.42 24.41
CA PRO A 202 -3.28 9.70 23.32
C PRO A 202 -3.48 8.47 22.44
N SER A 203 -4.67 8.36 21.85
CA SER A 203 -4.94 7.29 20.89
C SER A 203 -4.11 7.48 19.63
N VAL A 204 -3.85 6.38 18.94
CA VAL A 204 -3.21 6.41 17.61
C VAL A 204 -4.30 6.15 16.58
N ILE A 205 -4.47 7.09 15.66
CA ILE A 205 -5.36 6.92 14.52
C ILE A 205 -4.54 6.36 13.37
N VAL A 206 -4.91 5.18 12.89
CA VAL A 206 -4.23 4.50 11.80
C VAL A 206 -5.12 4.52 10.58
N ALA A 207 -4.58 4.95 9.45
CA ALA A 207 -5.25 4.94 8.17
C ALA A 207 -4.39 4.17 7.16
N THR A 208 -4.98 3.22 6.45
CA THR A 208 -4.34 2.51 5.34
C THR A 208 -5.17 2.62 4.08
N THR A 209 -4.51 2.65 2.92
CA THR A 209 -5.15 2.82 1.62
C THR A 209 -4.40 2.07 0.54
N HIS A 210 -5.09 1.80 -0.56
CA HIS A 210 -4.53 1.46 -1.87
C HIS A 210 -5.21 2.36 -2.91
N LEU A 211 -4.56 3.47 -3.29
CA LEU A 211 -5.14 4.48 -4.17
C LEU A 211 -5.21 4.01 -5.63
N PHE A 212 -5.87 4.79 -6.50
CA PHE A 212 -6.11 4.34 -7.87
C PHE A 212 -4.81 4.20 -8.68
N TRP A 213 -4.60 3.01 -9.22
CA TRP A 213 -3.33 2.59 -9.81
C TRP A 213 -3.02 3.34 -11.12
N HIS A 214 -4.02 3.59 -11.96
CA HIS A 214 -3.74 4.01 -13.35
C HIS A 214 -2.93 5.31 -13.42
N GLY A 215 -1.74 5.24 -14.04
CA GLY A 215 -0.70 6.26 -13.93
C GLY A 215 -1.13 7.68 -14.31
N LEU A 216 -2.05 7.80 -15.27
CA LEU A 216 -2.56 9.07 -15.78
C LEU A 216 -3.67 9.71 -14.92
N TYR A 217 -4.31 9.00 -14.00
CA TYR A 217 -5.40 9.56 -13.17
C TYR A 217 -4.87 10.29 -11.93
N LYS A 218 -4.02 11.31 -12.16
CA LYS A 218 -3.40 12.13 -11.11
C LYS A 218 -4.44 12.84 -10.24
N TYR A 219 -5.48 13.41 -10.87
CA TYR A 219 -6.62 14.01 -10.20
C TYR A 219 -7.33 13.02 -9.28
N GLU A 220 -7.62 11.79 -9.73
CA GLU A 220 -8.35 10.82 -8.90
C GLU A 220 -7.54 10.41 -7.68
N ARG A 221 -6.23 10.19 -7.83
CA ARG A 221 -5.36 9.92 -6.68
C ARG A 221 -5.31 11.11 -5.72
N GLY A 222 -5.19 12.34 -6.23
CA GLY A 222 -5.26 13.55 -5.41
C GLY A 222 -6.58 13.64 -4.65
N ARG A 223 -7.71 13.43 -5.32
CA ARG A 223 -9.04 13.40 -4.70
C ARG A 223 -9.15 12.35 -3.60
N GLN A 224 -8.75 11.11 -3.88
CA GLN A 224 -8.80 10.01 -2.91
C GLN A 224 -7.89 10.27 -1.69
N ALA A 225 -6.68 10.78 -1.92
CA ALA A 225 -5.76 11.15 -0.85
C ALA A 225 -6.31 12.28 0.04
N GLY A 226 -6.94 13.29 -0.57
CA GLY A 226 -7.59 14.38 0.16
C GLY A 226 -8.77 13.89 1.00
N ILE A 227 -9.61 13.01 0.46
CA ILE A 227 -10.70 12.35 1.20
C ILE A 227 -10.13 11.52 2.36
N LEU A 228 -9.08 10.72 2.14
CA LEU A 228 -8.45 9.93 3.20
C LEU A 228 -8.00 10.82 4.36
N LYS A 229 -7.29 11.92 4.05
CA LYS A 229 -6.81 12.88 5.05
C LYS A 229 -7.98 13.50 5.83
N ARG A 230 -8.98 14.02 5.10
CA ARG A 230 -10.19 14.64 5.69
C ARG A 230 -10.92 13.68 6.62
N GLU A 231 -11.16 12.45 6.16
CA GLU A 231 -11.88 11.45 6.95
C GLU A 231 -11.06 10.91 8.11
N ALA A 232 -9.73 10.84 7.98
CA ALA A 232 -8.85 10.49 9.11
C ALA A 232 -8.86 11.58 10.21
N ILE A 233 -8.89 12.86 9.82
CA ILE A 233 -9.04 13.99 10.75
C ILE A 233 -10.40 13.92 11.47
N ARG A 234 -11.50 13.76 10.73
CA ARG A 234 -12.83 13.58 11.34
C ARG A 234 -12.88 12.39 12.28
N PHE A 235 -12.30 11.27 11.87
CA PHE A 235 -12.27 10.04 12.66
C PHE A 235 -11.42 10.20 13.94
N ARG A 236 -10.33 10.98 13.89
CA ARG A 236 -9.59 11.42 15.09
C ARG A 236 -10.49 12.23 16.02
N ASP A 237 -11.20 13.21 15.49
CA ASP A 237 -12.04 14.09 16.30
C ASP A 237 -13.22 13.34 16.94
N GLU A 238 -13.71 12.28 16.30
CA GLU A 238 -14.79 11.42 16.79
C GLU A 238 -14.35 10.36 17.83
N HIS A 239 -13.12 9.83 17.71
CA HIS A 239 -12.69 8.65 18.48
C HIS A 239 -11.35 8.79 19.22
N GLY A 240 -10.63 9.87 18.99
CA GLY A 240 -9.40 10.23 19.67
C GLY A 240 -9.56 11.49 20.52
N ASP A 241 -8.49 12.26 20.63
CA ASP A 241 -8.44 13.56 21.29
C ASP A 241 -7.50 14.51 20.53
N SER A 242 -7.42 15.76 20.99
CA SER A 242 -6.54 16.81 20.43
C SER A 242 -5.04 16.50 20.48
N ARG A 243 -4.64 15.41 21.16
CA ARG A 243 -3.26 14.92 21.27
C ARG A 243 -3.02 13.67 20.42
N SER A 244 -4.06 13.14 19.76
CA SER A 244 -4.02 11.90 19.00
C SER A 244 -3.44 12.14 17.61
N SER A 245 -2.29 11.54 17.30
CA SER A 245 -1.68 11.63 15.98
C SER A 245 -2.39 10.72 14.98
N ILE A 246 -2.30 11.07 13.69
CA ILE A 246 -2.77 10.24 12.59
C ILE A 246 -1.58 9.69 11.84
N ILE A 247 -1.57 8.38 11.64
CA ILE A 247 -0.56 7.67 10.85
C ILE A 247 -1.26 7.13 9.61
N MET A 248 -0.95 7.72 8.46
CA MET A 248 -1.44 7.26 7.15
C MET A 248 -0.35 6.43 6.48
N ALA A 249 -0.51 5.12 6.46
CA ALA A 249 0.49 4.20 5.95
C ALA A 249 -0.11 3.26 4.91
N GLY A 250 0.43 3.24 3.70
CA GLY A 250 -0.12 2.43 2.63
C GLY A 250 0.50 2.68 1.27
N ASP A 251 -0.16 2.13 0.26
CA ASP A 251 0.18 2.30 -1.15
C ASP A 251 -0.65 3.46 -1.73
N PHE A 252 0.03 4.56 -2.00
CA PHE A 252 -0.59 5.76 -2.50
C PHE A 252 -0.54 5.88 -4.03
N ASN A 253 0.16 4.97 -4.72
CA ASN A 253 0.23 4.93 -6.18
C ASN A 253 0.64 6.24 -6.88
N PHE A 254 1.26 7.18 -6.16
CA PHE A 254 1.92 8.36 -6.72
C PHE A 254 3.38 8.38 -6.30
N GLN A 255 4.22 9.03 -7.10
CA GLN A 255 5.64 9.27 -6.78
C GLN A 255 5.85 10.63 -6.08
N PRO A 256 7.00 10.85 -5.41
CA PRO A 256 7.24 12.08 -4.67
C PRO A 256 7.26 13.37 -5.50
N ASN A 257 7.49 13.27 -6.81
CA ASN A 257 7.45 14.40 -7.73
C ASN A 257 6.02 14.76 -8.20
N GLU A 258 5.03 13.91 -7.97
CA GLU A 258 3.66 14.07 -8.48
C GLU A 258 2.78 14.93 -7.58
N VAL A 259 1.72 15.51 -8.15
CA VAL A 259 0.81 16.43 -7.46
C VAL A 259 0.15 15.84 -6.21
N GLY A 260 -0.13 14.52 -6.19
CA GLY A 260 -0.71 13.85 -5.02
C GLY A 260 0.19 13.89 -3.78
N TYR A 261 1.51 13.75 -3.98
CA TYR A 261 2.47 13.90 -2.89
C TYR A 261 2.48 15.36 -2.42
N ALA A 262 2.70 16.32 -3.32
CA ALA A 262 2.77 17.74 -3.00
C ALA A 262 1.53 18.25 -2.21
N LEU A 263 0.32 17.83 -2.62
CA LEU A 263 -0.93 18.15 -1.92
C LEU A 263 -0.96 17.61 -0.48
N LEU A 264 -0.59 16.34 -0.26
CA LEU A 264 -0.53 15.76 1.08
C LEU A 264 0.50 16.46 1.97
N ARG A 265 1.64 16.84 1.38
CA ARG A 265 2.73 17.54 2.05
C ARG A 265 2.44 18.99 2.37
N GLY A 266 1.33 19.55 1.87
CA GLY A 266 1.06 20.99 1.93
C GLY A 266 2.16 21.80 1.25
N GLU A 267 2.59 21.40 0.06
CA GLU A 267 3.49 22.17 -0.78
C GLU A 267 2.73 23.07 -1.76
N ASP A 268 3.37 24.18 -2.13
CA ASP A 268 2.93 24.98 -3.26
C ASP A 268 3.05 24.16 -4.55
N LEU A 269 1.96 24.13 -5.32
CA LEU A 269 1.93 23.38 -6.58
C LEU A 269 2.71 24.12 -7.67
N THR A 270 3.51 23.37 -8.43
CA THR A 270 4.22 23.90 -9.61
C THR A 270 3.30 23.91 -10.85
N PRO A 271 3.68 24.62 -11.93
CA PRO A 271 2.94 24.55 -13.20
C PRO A 271 2.74 23.12 -13.72
N GLU A 272 3.72 22.24 -13.51
CA GLU A 272 3.64 20.83 -13.88
C GLU A 272 2.57 20.10 -13.06
N HIS A 273 2.47 20.36 -11.76
CA HIS A 273 1.42 19.80 -10.91
C HIS A 273 0.02 20.24 -11.35
N TYR A 274 -0.15 21.51 -11.71
CA TYR A 274 -1.42 21.98 -12.27
C TYR A 274 -1.73 21.27 -13.61
N SER A 275 -0.74 21.11 -14.49
CA SER A 275 -0.90 20.37 -15.74
C SER A 275 -1.29 18.91 -15.53
N GLU A 276 -0.73 18.25 -14.51
CA GLU A 276 -1.10 16.88 -14.10
C GLU A 276 -2.58 16.79 -13.69
N LEU A 277 -3.08 17.77 -12.92
CA LEU A 277 -4.50 17.82 -12.55
C LEU A 277 -5.38 18.06 -13.78
N GLU A 278 -5.09 19.08 -14.60
CA GLU A 278 -5.91 19.42 -15.77
C GLU A 278 -5.98 18.26 -16.78
N SER A 279 -4.85 17.64 -17.09
CA SER A 279 -4.79 16.54 -18.07
C SER A 279 -5.51 15.28 -17.61
N SER A 280 -5.80 15.14 -16.32
CA SER A 280 -6.46 13.99 -15.72
C SER A 280 -7.90 14.26 -15.25
N ARG A 281 -8.43 15.47 -15.49
CA ARG A 281 -9.85 15.82 -15.29
C ARG A 281 -10.71 15.30 -16.44
N VAL A 282 -10.99 14.01 -16.38
CA VAL A 282 -11.79 13.31 -17.39
C VAL A 282 -12.92 12.51 -16.75
N VAL A 283 -13.90 12.14 -17.55
CA VAL A 283 -14.99 11.23 -17.15
C VAL A 283 -14.90 9.97 -17.97
N HIS A 284 -14.66 8.85 -17.29
CA HIS A 284 -14.58 7.51 -17.89
C HIS A 284 -15.97 6.89 -18.13
N LEU A 285 -16.03 5.92 -19.05
CA LEU A 285 -17.26 5.18 -19.39
C LEU A 285 -17.92 4.46 -18.20
N SER A 286 -17.16 4.24 -17.12
CA SER A 286 -17.65 3.60 -15.89
C SER A 286 -18.57 4.53 -15.06
N LEU A 287 -18.55 5.82 -15.37
CA LEU A 287 -19.45 6.85 -14.82
C LEU A 287 -20.49 7.28 -15.85
N ASP A 288 -20.10 7.44 -17.12
CA ASP A 288 -20.95 7.89 -18.21
C ASP A 288 -20.93 6.89 -19.37
N PRO A 289 -21.94 6.00 -19.50
CA PRO A 289 -21.99 4.99 -20.55
C PRO A 289 -22.08 5.56 -21.98
N THR A 290 -22.29 6.88 -22.15
CA THR A 290 -22.33 7.52 -23.46
C THR A 290 -20.94 7.84 -24.02
N VAL A 291 -19.90 7.73 -23.19
CA VAL A 291 -18.51 7.97 -23.59
C VAL A 291 -18.10 6.97 -24.69
N PRO A 292 -17.58 7.45 -25.84
CA PRO A 292 -17.11 6.57 -26.91
C PRO A 292 -15.95 5.70 -26.45
N ARG A 293 -15.98 4.42 -26.81
CA ARG A 293 -14.83 3.53 -26.58
C ARG A 293 -13.66 3.92 -27.47
N THR A 294 -12.48 3.94 -26.86
CA THR A 294 -11.21 4.11 -27.57
C THR A 294 -10.94 2.87 -28.41
N PRO A 295 -10.55 3.01 -29.69
CA PRO A 295 -10.17 1.87 -30.52
C PRO A 295 -9.02 1.09 -29.86
N ARG A 296 -9.23 -0.20 -29.60
CA ARG A 296 -8.21 -1.09 -29.01
C ARG A 296 -7.14 -1.42 -30.05
N THR A 297 -5.89 -1.07 -29.77
CA THR A 297 -4.75 -1.68 -30.45
C THR A 297 -4.29 -2.88 -29.63
N GLY A 298 -3.81 -3.96 -30.24
CA GLY A 298 -3.57 -5.26 -29.57
C GLY A 298 -2.51 -5.28 -28.46
N THR A 299 -1.97 -4.12 -28.09
CA THR A 299 -0.86 -3.92 -27.12
C THR A 299 -1.27 -3.07 -25.92
N ASP A 300 -2.54 -2.67 -25.83
CA ASP A 300 -3.05 -1.71 -24.87
C ASP A 300 -3.45 -2.34 -23.51
N ALA A 301 -2.89 -1.85 -22.39
CA ALA A 301 -3.43 -2.16 -21.05
C ALA A 301 -4.81 -1.50 -20.86
N ASP A 302 -5.75 -2.21 -20.23
CA ASP A 302 -7.10 -1.70 -19.93
C ASP A 302 -7.06 -0.88 -18.61
N ASP A 303 -7.78 0.26 -18.55
CA ASP A 303 -7.83 1.16 -17.38
C ASP A 303 -8.45 0.51 -16.12
N ASP A 304 -9.05 -0.68 -16.27
CA ASP A 304 -9.60 -1.52 -15.19
C ASP A 304 -8.63 -2.59 -14.67
N ASP A 305 -7.43 -2.71 -15.25
CA ASP A 305 -6.45 -3.76 -14.96
C ASP A 305 -5.57 -3.47 -13.73
N GLU A 306 -6.13 -3.66 -12.54
CA GLU A 306 -5.43 -3.46 -11.25
C GLU A 306 -4.13 -4.27 -11.09
N ALA A 307 -3.96 -5.35 -11.86
CA ALA A 307 -2.74 -6.16 -11.80
C ALA A 307 -1.52 -5.43 -12.40
N ALA A 308 -1.73 -4.48 -13.32
CA ALA A 308 -0.68 -3.83 -14.09
C ALA A 308 0.19 -2.85 -13.29
N GLY A 309 -0.11 -2.62 -12.00
CA GLY A 309 0.65 -1.72 -11.13
C GLY A 309 0.52 -0.24 -11.52
N ALA A 310 0.84 0.66 -10.60
CA ALA A 310 0.58 2.08 -10.81
C ALA A 310 1.72 2.83 -11.48
N GLY A 311 1.43 3.44 -12.64
CA GLY A 311 2.03 4.68 -13.16
C GLY A 311 3.55 4.82 -13.12
N ALA A 312 4.27 3.73 -12.96
CA ALA A 312 5.65 3.74 -12.56
C ALA A 312 6.53 4.00 -13.78
N ALA A 313 7.60 4.77 -13.58
CA ALA A 313 8.50 5.14 -14.66
C ALA A 313 9.09 3.87 -15.30
N PRO A 314 9.11 3.78 -16.65
CA PRO A 314 9.80 2.68 -17.33
C PRO A 314 11.28 2.66 -16.93
N ARG A 315 11.90 1.47 -16.92
CA ARG A 315 13.34 1.30 -16.67
C ARG A 315 14.14 2.26 -17.59
N PRO A 316 14.87 3.27 -17.06
CA PRO A 316 15.63 4.20 -17.89
C PRO A 316 16.84 3.54 -18.59
N ASP A 317 17.21 2.32 -18.18
CA ASP A 317 18.32 1.50 -18.69
C ASP A 317 17.94 0.56 -19.85
N LEU A 318 16.64 0.39 -20.17
CA LEU A 318 16.21 -0.31 -21.38
C LEU A 318 16.39 0.61 -22.60
N LYS A 319 17.63 0.75 -23.08
CA LYS A 319 17.87 1.17 -24.47
C LYS A 319 17.70 -0.06 -25.35
N LYS A 320 16.81 0.03 -26.35
CA LYS A 320 16.65 -0.99 -27.41
C LYS A 320 17.99 -1.24 -28.10
N ASP A 321 18.67 -2.29 -27.67
CA ASP A 321 19.78 -2.86 -28.43
C ASP A 321 19.63 -4.39 -28.43
N ASN A 322 19.56 -4.93 -29.64
CA ASN A 322 19.51 -6.35 -30.01
C ASN A 322 18.17 -7.11 -29.93
N GLY A 323 17.47 -7.14 -31.07
CA GLY A 323 17.18 -8.38 -31.81
C GLY A 323 16.15 -9.39 -31.28
N GLU A 324 15.73 -9.32 -30.03
CA GLU A 324 14.63 -10.11 -29.49
C GLU A 324 13.57 -9.15 -28.93
N GLU A 325 12.43 -9.04 -29.64
CA GLU A 325 11.32 -8.18 -29.23
C GLU A 325 10.60 -8.77 -28.00
N GLU A 326 11.18 -8.64 -26.81
CA GLU A 326 10.35 -8.59 -25.60
C GLU A 326 9.57 -7.27 -25.68
N ALA A 327 8.27 -7.37 -25.94
CA ALA A 327 7.41 -6.21 -26.08
C ALA A 327 7.43 -5.41 -24.76
N GLU A 328 8.03 -4.21 -24.82
CA GLU A 328 7.95 -3.24 -23.74
C GLU A 328 6.46 -2.99 -23.41
N PRO A 329 6.11 -2.83 -22.12
CA PRO A 329 4.76 -2.54 -21.72
C PRO A 329 4.38 -1.18 -22.28
N VAL A 330 3.19 -1.09 -22.87
CA VAL A 330 2.71 0.15 -23.45
C VAL A 330 2.42 1.13 -22.32
N VAL A 331 3.27 2.14 -22.18
CA VAL A 331 3.01 3.29 -21.30
C VAL A 331 1.77 4.00 -21.84
N ALA A 332 0.72 4.08 -21.02
CA ALA A 332 -0.48 4.80 -21.40
C ALA A 332 -0.13 6.27 -21.66
N THR A 333 -0.30 6.72 -22.90
CA THR A 333 -0.08 8.11 -23.32
C THR A 333 -1.35 8.96 -23.22
N ARG A 334 -2.50 8.30 -23.07
CA ARG A 334 -3.81 8.92 -22.88
C ARG A 334 -4.68 8.03 -22.02
N ILE A 335 -5.60 8.64 -21.28
CA ILE A 335 -6.66 7.93 -20.58
C ILE A 335 -7.62 7.38 -21.63
N LYS A 336 -7.92 6.08 -21.57
CA LYS A 336 -8.81 5.44 -22.54
C LYS A 336 -10.25 5.59 -22.07
N ASP A 337 -11.16 5.39 -23.00
CA ASP A 337 -12.59 5.25 -22.68
C ASP A 337 -13.14 6.42 -21.84
N ALA A 338 -12.58 7.62 -22.06
CA ALA A 338 -12.85 8.82 -21.28
C ALA A 338 -13.05 10.04 -22.19
N ARG A 339 -13.86 10.98 -21.70
CA ARG A 339 -14.05 12.31 -22.30
C ARG A 339 -13.56 13.39 -21.35
N ALA A 340 -13.28 14.58 -21.87
CA ALA A 340 -13.04 15.74 -21.03
C ALA A 340 -14.24 16.00 -20.11
N ALA A 341 -13.97 16.38 -18.86
CA ALA A 341 -15.03 16.74 -17.91
C ALA A 341 -15.67 18.09 -18.29
N VAL A 342 -16.96 18.21 -18.01
CA VAL A 342 -17.74 19.45 -18.06
C VAL A 342 -18.18 19.83 -16.65
N GLU A 343 -18.65 21.07 -16.46
CA GLU A 343 -19.00 21.61 -15.14
C GLU A 343 -19.99 20.72 -14.35
N THR A 344 -20.98 20.13 -15.02
CA THR A 344 -22.00 19.28 -14.37
C THR A 344 -21.43 17.96 -13.84
N ASP A 345 -20.28 17.50 -14.34
CA ASP A 345 -19.60 16.31 -13.84
C ASP A 345 -19.02 16.53 -12.43
N GLY A 346 -18.89 17.78 -12.00
CA GLY A 346 -18.60 18.14 -10.62
C GLY A 346 -17.21 17.76 -10.14
N LEU A 347 -16.24 17.63 -11.05
CA LEU A 347 -14.84 17.52 -10.65
C LEU A 347 -14.40 18.80 -9.93
N LEU A 348 -13.46 18.67 -8.99
CA LEU A 348 -12.90 19.77 -8.21
C LEU A 348 -12.03 20.64 -9.11
N THR A 349 -12.22 21.94 -9.02
CA THR A 349 -11.27 22.94 -9.54
C THR A 349 -9.93 22.82 -8.79
N ASN A 350 -8.88 23.50 -9.28
CA ASN A 350 -7.58 23.51 -8.61
C ASN A 350 -7.69 24.07 -7.18
N GLN A 351 -8.50 25.11 -7.00
CA GLN A 351 -8.73 25.74 -5.70
C GLN A 351 -9.47 24.79 -4.74
N GLU A 352 -10.56 24.17 -5.19
CA GLU A 352 -11.30 23.20 -4.36
C GLU A 352 -10.47 21.95 -4.04
N MET A 353 -9.58 21.54 -4.95
CA MET A 353 -8.62 20.47 -4.69
C MET A 353 -7.68 20.86 -3.54
N LEU A 354 -7.13 22.08 -3.53
CA LEU A 354 -6.31 22.57 -2.41
C LEU A 354 -7.10 22.64 -1.10
N GLU A 355 -8.33 23.14 -1.16
CA GLU A 355 -9.22 23.23 0.01
C GLU A 355 -9.56 21.86 0.61
N LEU A 356 -9.69 20.82 -0.21
CA LEU A 356 -9.92 19.45 0.27
C LEU A 356 -8.80 18.95 1.20
N PHE A 357 -7.55 19.39 0.97
CA PHE A 357 -6.44 19.03 1.84
C PHE A 357 -6.35 19.89 3.09
N GLY A 358 -6.94 21.09 3.09
CA GLY A 358 -6.85 22.06 4.19
C GLY A 358 -5.43 22.61 4.39
N THR A 359 -5.34 23.76 5.06
CA THR A 359 -4.06 24.49 5.24
C THR A 359 -3.33 24.14 6.53
N ASP A 360 -4.04 23.63 7.54
CA ASP A 360 -3.55 23.73 8.93
C ASP A 360 -2.87 22.44 9.44
N GLU A 361 -3.05 21.30 8.76
CA GLU A 361 -2.53 19.99 9.21
C GLU A 361 -1.82 19.23 8.06
N GLY A 362 -0.70 19.76 7.55
CA GLY A 362 0.11 19.09 6.53
C GLY A 362 0.67 17.74 7.01
N ALA A 363 0.79 16.75 6.12
CA ALA A 363 1.34 15.45 6.48
C ALA A 363 2.87 15.44 6.29
N ARG A 364 3.63 15.08 7.34
CA ARG A 364 5.07 14.79 7.26
C ARG A 364 5.33 13.30 7.01
N SER A 365 6.53 12.92 6.58
CA SER A 365 6.84 11.58 6.04
C SER A 365 7.96 11.02 6.87
N ALA A 366 7.76 9.82 7.40
CA ALA A 366 8.72 9.21 8.30
C ALA A 366 10.09 9.01 7.63
N TYR A 367 10.08 8.57 6.38
CA TYR A 367 11.32 8.28 5.64
C TYR A 367 12.00 9.55 5.14
N ASP A 368 11.26 10.47 4.49
CA ASP A 368 11.83 11.74 4.01
C ASP A 368 12.47 12.55 5.15
N GLU A 369 11.83 12.59 6.33
CA GLU A 369 12.35 13.30 7.50
C GLU A 369 13.64 12.67 8.04
N ILE A 370 13.65 11.36 8.30
CA ILE A 370 14.78 10.71 8.97
C ILE A 370 15.98 10.58 8.02
N LEU A 371 15.75 10.24 6.76
CA LEU A 371 16.82 10.10 5.77
C LEU A 371 17.35 11.48 5.37
N GLY A 372 16.52 12.51 5.32
CA GLY A 372 16.97 13.87 5.04
C GLY A 372 18.01 14.40 6.03
N ARG A 373 18.00 13.92 7.28
CA ARG A 373 18.99 14.29 8.30
C ARG A 373 20.14 13.29 8.48
N SER A 374 20.02 12.06 8.00
CA SER A 374 21.00 11.01 8.31
C SER A 374 21.54 10.20 7.13
N ALA A 375 20.95 10.30 5.93
CA ALA A 375 21.29 9.42 4.80
C ALA A 375 22.78 9.39 4.48
N GLU A 376 23.46 10.54 4.49
CA GLU A 376 24.92 10.60 4.27
C GLU A 376 25.69 9.85 5.36
N SER A 377 25.38 10.12 6.63
CA SER A 377 26.06 9.51 7.79
C SER A 377 25.80 8.01 7.94
N THR A 378 24.68 7.51 7.41
CA THR A 378 24.26 6.11 7.52
C THR A 378 24.54 5.31 6.25
N GLY A 379 25.18 5.92 5.24
CA GLY A 379 25.50 5.26 3.97
C GLY A 379 24.30 5.01 3.06
N GLU A 380 23.18 5.71 3.27
CA GLU A 380 21.95 5.59 2.47
C GLU A 380 21.78 6.75 1.47
N GLY A 381 22.76 7.65 1.36
CA GLY A 381 22.71 8.79 0.43
C GLY A 381 22.62 8.39 -1.05
N ASP A 382 23.00 7.16 -1.40
CA ASP A 382 22.86 6.55 -2.72
C ASP A 382 21.58 5.68 -2.86
N ASN A 383 20.75 5.60 -1.82
CA ASN A 383 19.56 4.73 -1.74
C ASN A 383 18.26 5.52 -1.50
N ILE A 384 18.25 6.79 -1.89
CA ILE A 384 17.11 7.71 -1.81
C ILE A 384 16.67 8.22 -3.18
N ILE A 385 15.48 8.81 -3.26
CA ILE A 385 14.93 9.37 -4.49
C ILE A 385 15.87 10.35 -5.19
N SER A 386 16.50 11.29 -4.48
CA SER A 386 17.37 12.28 -5.11
C SER A 386 18.67 11.72 -5.69
N ALA A 387 19.06 10.51 -5.30
CA ALA A 387 20.17 9.79 -5.93
C ALA A 387 19.78 9.23 -7.31
N ARG A 388 18.52 8.79 -7.45
CA ARG A 388 17.95 8.32 -8.72
C ARG A 388 17.51 9.47 -9.63
N ASP A 389 16.91 10.51 -9.05
CA ASP A 389 16.39 11.68 -9.75
C ASP A 389 16.95 12.96 -9.12
N PRO A 390 18.06 13.51 -9.67
CA PRO A 390 18.67 14.73 -9.17
C PRO A 390 17.74 15.95 -9.18
N SER A 391 16.66 15.95 -9.99
CA SER A 391 15.69 17.07 -10.02
C SER A 391 14.87 17.18 -8.74
N MET A 392 14.84 16.12 -7.93
CA MET A 392 14.18 16.13 -6.62
C MET A 392 15.02 16.81 -5.54
N LYS A 393 16.31 17.05 -5.74
CA LYS A 393 17.19 17.61 -4.71
C LYS A 393 16.64 18.94 -4.17
N GLY A 394 16.42 19.01 -2.86
CA GLY A 394 15.89 20.19 -2.17
C GLY A 394 14.36 20.31 -2.16
N ARG A 395 13.64 19.38 -2.78
CA ARG A 395 12.17 19.28 -2.71
C ARG A 395 11.76 18.35 -1.56
N LYS A 396 10.54 18.46 -1.02
CA LYS A 396 10.08 17.42 -0.09
C LYS A 396 9.93 16.11 -0.86
N GLY A 397 10.18 15.01 -0.17
CA GLY A 397 10.20 13.68 -0.77
C GLY A 397 11.50 13.30 -1.49
N ALA A 398 12.49 14.19 -1.53
CA ALA A 398 13.82 13.91 -2.08
C ALA A 398 14.53 12.76 -1.36
N ASN A 399 14.23 12.55 -0.08
CA ASN A 399 14.88 11.56 0.76
C ASN A 399 14.00 10.34 1.01
N GLU A 400 12.88 10.21 0.32
CA GLU A 400 12.09 8.97 0.34
C GLU A 400 12.94 7.79 -0.17
N PRO A 401 12.57 6.54 0.16
CA PRO A 401 13.25 5.36 -0.34
C PRO A 401 13.36 5.38 -1.86
N MET A 402 14.51 4.97 -2.40
CA MET A 402 14.70 4.91 -3.84
C MET A 402 13.62 4.05 -4.54
N TRP A 403 13.21 2.96 -3.89
CA TRP A 403 12.19 2.05 -4.39
C TRP A 403 11.29 1.57 -3.26
N SER A 404 9.99 1.54 -3.50
CA SER A 404 9.03 0.77 -2.71
C SER A 404 8.24 -0.23 -3.55
N CYS A 405 8.19 -0.05 -4.88
CA CYS A 405 7.67 -0.99 -5.87
C CYS A 405 8.75 -1.22 -6.94
N PHE A 406 9.04 -2.49 -7.24
CA PHE A 406 10.15 -2.85 -8.13
C PHE A 406 9.84 -4.10 -8.96
N THR A 407 9.35 -3.90 -10.18
CA THR A 407 9.13 -4.96 -11.16
C THR A 407 10.19 -4.90 -12.26
N HIS A 408 10.09 -5.83 -13.21
CA HIS A 408 10.92 -5.82 -14.42
C HIS A 408 10.68 -4.56 -15.26
N TYR A 409 9.41 -4.16 -15.35
CA TYR A 409 8.95 -3.12 -16.26
C TYR A 409 8.95 -1.73 -15.65
N TRP A 410 8.66 -1.64 -14.36
CA TRP A 410 8.45 -0.37 -13.70
C TRP A 410 9.01 -0.39 -12.28
N ARG A 411 9.58 0.74 -11.89
CA ARG A 411 10.24 0.89 -10.59
C ARG A 411 9.86 2.25 -10.03
N SER A 412 9.37 2.30 -8.80
CA SER A 412 8.81 3.53 -8.22
C SER A 412 8.80 3.51 -6.70
N THR A 413 8.49 4.68 -6.15
CA THR A 413 8.26 4.88 -4.72
C THR A 413 6.82 5.32 -4.58
N LEU A 414 5.99 4.41 -4.08
CA LEU A 414 4.52 4.51 -4.03
C LEU A 414 3.97 4.29 -2.61
N ASP A 415 4.74 3.63 -1.75
CA ASP A 415 4.40 3.31 -0.38
C ASP A 415 4.99 4.34 0.57
N TYR A 416 4.20 4.78 1.54
CA TYR A 416 4.61 5.82 2.49
C TYR A 416 4.11 5.52 3.90
N ILE A 417 4.79 6.11 4.88
CA ILE A 417 4.30 6.27 6.26
C ILE A 417 4.24 7.77 6.52
N PHE A 418 3.08 8.35 6.30
CA PHE A 418 2.80 9.75 6.61
C PHE A 418 2.28 9.91 8.04
N ILE A 419 2.62 11.04 8.66
CA ILE A 419 2.19 11.41 10.00
C ILE A 419 1.55 12.80 9.89
N VAL A 420 0.32 12.93 10.38
CA VAL A 420 -0.31 14.22 10.65
C VAL A 420 -0.21 14.43 12.15
N ASP A 421 0.53 15.46 12.53
CA ASP A 421 0.72 15.80 13.94
C ASP A 421 -0.62 16.28 14.54
N PRO A 422 -0.84 16.02 15.83
CA PRO A 422 -2.05 16.46 16.50
C PRO A 422 -2.08 17.98 16.70
N PRO A 423 -3.27 18.59 16.87
CA PRO A 423 -3.40 20.01 17.16
C PRO A 423 -2.63 20.47 18.42
N GLU A 424 -2.55 19.63 19.45
CA GLU A 424 -1.73 19.91 20.64
C GLU A 424 -0.31 19.36 20.49
N GLU A 425 0.70 20.25 20.54
CA GLU A 425 2.13 19.90 20.38
C GLU A 425 2.62 18.76 21.30
N GLY A 426 2.03 18.63 22.50
CA GLY A 426 2.36 17.56 23.45
C GLY A 426 2.00 16.15 22.99
N GLY A 427 1.23 16.01 21.91
CA GLY A 427 0.92 14.74 21.26
C GLY A 427 1.79 14.41 20.05
N ALA A 428 2.69 15.31 19.63
CA ALA A 428 3.51 15.10 18.44
C ALA A 428 4.43 13.88 18.58
N VAL A 429 4.61 13.18 17.47
CA VAL A 429 5.38 11.94 17.40
C VAL A 429 6.73 12.22 16.74
N GLN A 430 7.82 11.66 17.23
CA GLN A 430 9.12 11.74 16.57
C GLN A 430 9.40 10.45 15.81
N VAL A 431 10.02 10.57 14.62
CA VAL A 431 10.56 9.40 13.91
C VAL A 431 11.94 9.10 14.50
N LEU A 432 12.07 7.95 15.17
CA LEU A 432 13.30 7.55 15.86
C LEU A 432 14.20 6.70 14.98
N ASN A 433 13.62 5.78 14.22
CA ASN A 433 14.35 4.85 13.36
C ASN A 433 13.46 4.39 12.20
N VAL A 434 14.06 3.90 11.12
CA VAL A 434 13.34 3.26 10.00
C VAL A 434 14.08 2.02 9.54
N LEU A 435 13.35 1.08 8.95
CA LEU A 435 13.93 -0.06 8.27
C LEU A 435 14.53 0.41 6.94
N LYS A 436 15.80 0.11 6.68
CA LYS A 436 16.46 0.49 5.42
C LYS A 436 15.70 -0.09 4.22
N SER A 437 15.66 0.65 3.12
CA SER A 437 15.18 0.14 1.84
C SER A 437 16.15 -0.88 1.28
N ALA A 438 15.64 -1.88 0.56
CA ALA A 438 16.50 -2.80 -0.17
C ALA A 438 17.24 -2.05 -1.27
N ARG A 439 18.55 -2.29 -1.39
CA ARG A 439 19.36 -1.71 -2.46
C ARG A 439 19.00 -2.33 -3.82
N THR A 440 19.16 -1.57 -4.89
CA THR A 440 18.84 -1.98 -6.27
C THR A 440 19.47 -3.31 -6.66
N GLU A 441 20.71 -3.58 -6.23
CA GLU A 441 21.45 -4.80 -6.56
C GLU A 441 20.80 -6.05 -5.96
N VAL A 442 20.19 -5.91 -4.77
CA VAL A 442 19.44 -7.00 -4.11
C VAL A 442 18.13 -7.29 -4.85
N LEU A 443 17.48 -6.24 -5.36
CA LEU A 443 16.22 -6.31 -6.10
C LEU A 443 16.41 -6.90 -7.51
N GLY A 444 17.62 -6.84 -8.08
CA GLY A 444 17.99 -7.41 -9.38
C GLY A 444 17.08 -6.97 -10.53
N ASP A 445 16.51 -7.93 -11.25
CA ASP A 445 15.69 -7.70 -12.44
C ASP A 445 14.19 -7.51 -12.22
N GLY A 446 13.73 -7.47 -10.97
CA GLY A 446 12.31 -7.38 -10.64
C GLY A 446 11.90 -8.36 -9.55
N LEU A 447 10.85 -7.96 -8.83
CA LEU A 447 10.15 -8.75 -7.84
C LEU A 447 8.77 -9.19 -8.39
N PRO A 448 8.11 -10.21 -7.80
CA PRO A 448 8.56 -11.08 -6.70
C PRO A 448 9.76 -11.98 -7.03
N ARG A 449 10.58 -12.34 -6.04
CA ARG A 449 11.70 -13.29 -6.19
C ARG A 449 11.91 -14.13 -4.94
N LEU A 450 12.12 -15.42 -5.11
CA LEU A 450 12.35 -16.39 -4.03
C LEU A 450 13.52 -15.93 -3.17
N ARG A 451 13.35 -16.04 -1.85
CA ARG A 451 14.34 -15.64 -0.84
C ARG A 451 14.66 -14.15 -0.79
N VAL A 452 14.03 -13.32 -1.63
CA VAL A 452 14.18 -11.86 -1.62
C VAL A 452 12.89 -11.21 -1.13
N SER A 453 11.84 -11.18 -1.95
CA SER A 453 10.52 -10.65 -1.59
C SER A 453 9.41 -11.40 -2.35
N PRO A 454 8.29 -11.77 -1.70
CA PRO A 454 7.15 -12.42 -2.36
C PRO A 454 6.13 -11.45 -2.98
N SER A 455 6.37 -10.14 -2.84
CA SER A 455 5.58 -9.05 -3.43
C SER A 455 6.49 -8.24 -4.36
N ASP A 456 5.90 -7.58 -5.35
CA ASP A 456 6.56 -6.54 -6.14
C ASP A 456 6.81 -5.25 -5.34
N HIS A 457 6.15 -5.10 -4.20
CA HIS A 457 6.41 -4.05 -3.23
C HIS A 457 7.37 -4.49 -2.12
N ILE A 458 7.99 -3.50 -1.47
CA ILE A 458 8.94 -3.65 -0.37
C ILE A 458 8.31 -3.05 0.89
N ALA A 459 8.24 -3.82 1.97
CA ALA A 459 7.65 -3.33 3.21
C ALA A 459 8.43 -2.13 3.78
N LEU A 460 7.73 -1.11 4.26
CA LEU A 460 8.31 0.00 4.99
C LEU A 460 8.01 -0.14 6.48
N ALA A 461 8.92 0.31 7.35
CA ALA A 461 8.69 0.30 8.78
C ALA A 461 9.39 1.47 9.48
N ALA A 462 8.69 2.11 10.41
CA ALA A 462 9.17 3.23 11.20
C ALA A 462 8.94 2.97 12.69
N LEU A 463 9.97 3.26 13.49
CA LEU A 463 9.87 3.33 14.94
C LEU A 463 9.58 4.78 15.32
N LEU A 464 8.46 4.97 15.98
CA LEU A 464 7.92 6.25 16.37
C LEU A 464 7.99 6.42 17.88
N GLY A 465 8.37 7.60 18.38
CA GLY A 465 8.42 7.92 19.82
C GLY A 465 7.61 9.17 20.14
N LYS A 466 7.40 9.47 21.43
CA LYS A 466 6.78 10.74 21.84
C LYS A 466 7.80 11.88 21.74
N ALA A 467 7.38 13.05 21.27
CA ALA A 467 8.21 14.25 21.36
C ALA A 467 8.57 14.54 22.83
N GLY A 468 9.86 14.71 23.13
CA GLY A 468 10.37 15.05 24.47
C GLY A 468 10.88 13.89 25.34
N SER A 469 10.82 12.63 24.87
CA SER A 469 11.49 11.51 25.55
C SER A 469 12.96 11.39 25.12
N GLN A 470 13.80 12.36 25.52
CA GLN A 470 15.22 12.08 25.74
C GLN A 470 15.38 11.87 27.25
N GLY A 471 15.59 10.62 27.65
CA GLY A 471 16.01 10.22 28.99
C GLY A 471 17.43 9.69 28.92
#